data_AF-A0AA37IXF2-F1
#
_entry.id   AF-A0AA37IXF2-F1
#
_cell.length_a   1.000
_cell.length_b   1.000
_cell.length_c   1.000
_cell.angle_alpha   90.00
_cell.angle_beta   90.00
_cell.angle_gamma   90.00
#
_symmetry.space_group_name_H-M   'P 1'
#
loop_
_entity.id
_entity.type
_entity.pdbx_description
1 polymer ?
#
loop_
_entity_poly.entity_id
_entity_poly.type
_entity_poly.pdbx_seq_one_letter_code
_entity_poly.pdbx_strand_id
1 'polypeptide(L)'
;MELFREDGCLTDEGLDALIHNQLDELGRLEAAEHLSYCDRCLDRYTARLTGETLEQPPRGMSRPVLQTIWVRVMQNFYGRAAVAGVAALLALTIWGSGAFRLALSRGHSLEQTRPSSGATPPAPQMVEPDRPGHLYDKLFEAWGALFTTDETNTTR
;
A
#
# COMPACT_ATOMS: atom_id res chain seq x y z
N MET A 1 -40.49 -26.96 -5.59
CA MET A 1 -40.46 -25.49 -5.77
C MET A 1 -39.24 -25.17 -6.59
N GLU A 2 -39.33 -24.24 -7.53
CA GLU A 2 -38.14 -23.72 -8.21
C GLU A 2 -37.41 -22.78 -7.23
N LEU A 3 -36.13 -23.06 -6.96
CA LEU A 3 -35.31 -22.26 -6.04
C LEU A 3 -34.90 -20.92 -6.68
N PHE A 4 -34.82 -20.91 -8.02
CA PHE A 4 -34.40 -19.78 -8.82
C PHE A 4 -35.54 -19.27 -9.71
N ARG A 5 -35.56 -17.96 -9.92
CA ARG A 5 -36.43 -17.28 -10.88
C ARG A 5 -35.78 -17.28 -12.25
N GLU A 6 -36.55 -16.95 -13.28
CA GLU A 6 -36.04 -16.85 -14.66
C GLU A 6 -34.98 -15.75 -14.85
N ASP A 7 -34.87 -14.80 -13.92
CA ASP A 7 -33.80 -13.79 -13.91
C ASP A 7 -32.50 -14.30 -13.27
N GLY A 8 -32.43 -15.58 -12.91
CA GLY A 8 -31.27 -16.23 -12.30
C GLY A 8 -31.05 -15.85 -10.84
N CYS A 9 -31.98 -15.12 -10.21
CA CYS A 9 -31.92 -14.81 -8.77
C CYS A 9 -32.75 -15.81 -7.96
N LEU A 10 -32.45 -15.97 -6.66
CA LEU A 10 -33.32 -16.77 -5.79
C LEU A 10 -34.73 -16.18 -5.71
N THR A 11 -35.71 -17.09 -5.66
CA THR A 11 -37.12 -16.77 -5.34
C THR A 11 -37.22 -16.22 -3.91
N ASP A 12 -38.30 -15.48 -3.64
CA ASP A 12 -38.55 -14.99 -2.27
C ASP A 12 -38.82 -16.19 -1.34
N GLU A 13 -39.55 -17.19 -1.84
CA GLU A 13 -39.81 -18.46 -1.15
C GLU A 13 -38.53 -19.26 -0.90
N GLY A 14 -37.60 -19.26 -1.86
CA GLY A 14 -36.29 -19.89 -1.73
C GLY A 14 -35.42 -19.21 -0.66
N LEU A 15 -35.47 -17.88 -0.55
CA LEU A 15 -34.81 -17.14 0.52
C LEU A 15 -35.41 -17.45 1.88
N ASP A 16 -36.74 -17.46 1.99
CA ASP A 16 -37.42 -17.73 3.26
C ASP A 16 -37.17 -19.18 3.70
N ALA A 17 -37.20 -20.13 2.77
CA ALA A 17 -36.84 -21.52 3.05
C ALA A 17 -35.38 -21.64 3.50
N LEU A 18 -34.46 -20.82 2.98
CA LEU A 18 -33.05 -20.80 3.41
C LEU A 18 -32.90 -20.27 4.83
N ILE A 19 -33.59 -19.18 5.17
CA ILE A 19 -33.58 -18.57 6.51
C ILE A 19 -34.13 -19.54 7.56
N HIS A 20 -35.21 -20.26 7.21
CA HIS A 20 -35.83 -21.23 8.10
C HIS A 20 -35.20 -22.64 8.02
N ASN A 21 -34.10 -22.79 7.26
CA ASN A 21 -33.38 -24.05 7.05
C ASN A 21 -34.31 -25.20 6.60
N GLN A 22 -35.22 -24.90 5.68
CA GLN A 22 -36.19 -25.82 5.07
C GLN A 22 -35.72 -26.36 3.70
N LEU A 23 -34.54 -25.92 3.21
CA LEU A 23 -33.94 -26.51 2.01
C LEU A 23 -33.31 -27.86 2.34
N ASP A 24 -33.28 -28.71 1.31
CA ASP A 24 -32.45 -29.91 1.28
C ASP A 24 -30.95 -29.57 1.25
N GLU A 25 -30.09 -30.55 1.50
CA GLU A 25 -28.64 -30.32 1.58
C GLU A 25 -28.05 -29.79 0.26
N LEU A 26 -28.56 -30.25 -0.89
CA LEU A 26 -28.11 -29.76 -2.20
C LEU A 26 -28.59 -28.32 -2.43
N GLY A 27 -29.88 -28.05 -2.21
CA GLY A 27 -30.42 -26.70 -2.33
C GLY A 27 -29.72 -25.69 -1.41
N ARG A 28 -29.33 -26.10 -0.20
CA ARG A 28 -28.59 -25.23 0.73
C ARG A 28 -27.18 -24.93 0.23
N LEU A 29 -26.49 -25.91 -0.36
CA LEU A 29 -25.18 -25.71 -0.98
C LEU A 29 -25.27 -24.76 -2.18
N GLU A 30 -26.24 -25.00 -3.06
CA GLU A 30 -26.45 -24.18 -4.26
C GLU A 30 -26.84 -22.75 -3.92
N ALA A 31 -27.70 -22.55 -2.91
CA ALA A 31 -28.04 -21.23 -2.40
C ALA A 31 -26.83 -20.51 -1.78
N ALA A 32 -25.98 -21.22 -1.04
CA ALA A 32 -24.76 -20.64 -0.46
C ALA A 32 -23.75 -20.22 -1.53
N GLU A 33 -23.55 -21.05 -2.56
CA GLU A 33 -22.74 -20.69 -3.72
C GLU A 33 -23.30 -19.46 -4.42
N HIS A 34 -24.61 -19.42 -4.67
CA HIS A 34 -25.24 -18.28 -5.31
C HIS A 34 -25.10 -16.99 -4.50
N LEU A 35 -25.28 -17.04 -3.17
CA LEU A 35 -25.09 -15.89 -2.30
C LEU A 35 -23.65 -15.34 -2.30
N SER A 36 -22.66 -16.20 -2.55
CA SER A 36 -21.26 -15.77 -2.67
C SER A 36 -20.96 -15.04 -3.99
N TYR A 37 -21.76 -15.27 -5.03
CA TYR A 37 -21.54 -14.73 -6.36
C TYR A 37 -22.49 -13.57 -6.72
N CYS A 38 -23.69 -13.56 -6.14
CA CYS A 38 -24.75 -12.60 -6.48
C CYS A 38 -25.02 -11.63 -5.33
N ASP A 39 -24.39 -10.46 -5.38
CA ASP A 39 -24.56 -9.37 -4.40
C ASP A 39 -26.03 -8.97 -4.22
N ARG A 40 -26.82 -9.00 -5.30
CA ARG A 40 -28.26 -8.68 -5.24
C ARG A 40 -29.05 -9.66 -4.38
N CYS A 41 -28.72 -10.96 -4.43
CA CYS A 41 -29.35 -11.97 -3.59
C CYS A 41 -28.83 -11.88 -2.15
N LEU A 42 -27.56 -11.55 -1.96
CA LEU A 42 -26.96 -11.32 -0.65
C LEU A 42 -27.61 -10.13 0.08
N ASP A 43 -27.86 -9.03 -0.61
CA ASP A 43 -28.57 -7.86 -0.05
C ASP A 43 -30.01 -8.22 0.36
N ARG A 44 -30.74 -8.96 -0.49
CA ARG A 44 -32.10 -9.43 -0.17
C ARG A 44 -32.13 -10.40 1.02
N TYR A 45 -31.09 -11.21 1.17
CA TYR A 45 -30.94 -12.19 2.26
C TYR A 45 -30.64 -11.49 3.58
N THR A 46 -29.66 -10.60 3.59
CA THR A 46 -29.30 -9.82 4.77
C THR A 46 -30.45 -8.94 5.24
N ALA A 47 -31.15 -8.26 4.33
CA ALA A 47 -32.33 -7.46 4.66
C ALA A 47 -33.45 -8.28 5.33
N ARG A 48 -33.66 -9.53 4.91
CA ARG A 48 -34.64 -10.42 5.55
C ARG A 48 -34.18 -10.91 6.92
N LEU A 49 -32.89 -11.22 7.09
CA LEU A 49 -32.34 -11.64 8.39
C LEU A 49 -32.42 -10.54 9.45
N THR A 50 -32.18 -9.29 9.06
CA THR A 50 -32.18 -8.17 10.00
C THR A 50 -33.59 -7.75 10.42
N GLY A 51 -34.64 -8.21 9.73
CA GLY A 51 -36.03 -7.79 9.97
C GLY A 51 -36.30 -6.32 9.66
N GLU A 52 -35.25 -5.53 9.44
CA GLU A 52 -35.29 -4.15 9.01
C GLU A 52 -35.10 -4.08 7.50
N THR A 53 -35.94 -3.27 6.85
CA THR A 53 -35.66 -2.79 5.50
C THR A 53 -34.34 -2.05 5.59
N LEU A 54 -33.24 -2.67 5.14
CA LEU A 54 -31.99 -1.95 4.94
C LEU A 54 -32.32 -0.74 4.07
N GLU A 55 -32.29 0.46 4.65
CA GLU A 55 -32.38 1.68 3.89
C GLU A 55 -31.27 1.59 2.84
N GLN A 56 -31.65 1.37 1.58
CA GLN A 56 -30.69 1.46 0.48
C GLN A 56 -30.07 2.84 0.63
N PRO A 57 -28.74 2.94 0.81
CA PRO A 57 -28.09 4.24 0.90
C PRO A 57 -28.52 5.00 -0.36
N PRO A 58 -29.02 6.24 -0.22
CA PRO A 58 -29.61 6.98 -1.34
C PRO A 58 -28.65 6.89 -2.52
N ARG A 59 -29.14 6.31 -3.63
CA ARG A 59 -28.33 6.09 -4.84
C ARG A 59 -27.74 7.44 -5.23
N GLY A 60 -26.44 7.58 -5.00
CA GLY A 60 -25.77 8.89 -4.96
C GLY A 60 -24.54 8.90 -4.06
N MET A 61 -24.47 8.02 -3.05
CA MET A 61 -23.29 7.94 -2.15
C MET A 61 -22.12 7.08 -2.68
N SER A 62 -22.32 6.31 -3.76
CA SER A 62 -21.21 5.58 -4.40
C SER A 62 -20.12 6.52 -4.93
N ARG A 63 -20.48 7.73 -5.37
CA ARG A 63 -19.50 8.75 -5.80
C ARG A 63 -18.62 9.27 -4.66
N PRO A 64 -19.14 9.73 -3.52
CA PRO A 64 -18.30 10.20 -2.41
C PRO A 64 -17.48 9.10 -1.74
N VAL A 65 -18.00 7.86 -1.64
CA VAL A 65 -17.23 6.72 -1.08
C VAL A 65 -16.13 6.28 -2.04
N LEU A 66 -16.41 6.23 -3.35
CA LEU A 66 -15.37 5.95 -4.34
C LEU A 66 -14.32 7.08 -4.39
N GLN A 67 -14.72 8.34 -4.19
CA GLN A 67 -13.79 9.47 -4.14
C GLN A 67 -12.83 9.36 -2.94
N THR A 68 -13.32 9.02 -1.75
CA THR A 68 -12.46 8.87 -0.56
C THR A 68 -11.55 7.65 -0.68
N ILE A 69 -12.03 6.54 -1.25
CA ILE A 69 -11.20 5.37 -1.56
C ILE A 69 -10.15 5.71 -2.62
N TRP A 70 -10.53 6.42 -3.68
CA TRP A 70 -9.63 6.80 -4.77
C TRP A 70 -8.51 7.73 -4.29
N VAL A 71 -8.81 8.70 -3.41
CA VAL A 71 -7.80 9.56 -2.79
C VAL A 71 -6.76 8.74 -2.02
N ARG A 72 -7.20 7.76 -1.22
CA ARG A 72 -6.28 6.90 -0.45
C ARG A 72 -5.42 6.02 -1.36
N VAL A 73 -6.01 5.44 -2.41
CA VAL A 73 -5.27 4.66 -3.41
C VAL A 73 -4.24 5.52 -4.14
N MET A 74 -4.61 6.74 -4.49
CA MET A 74 -3.75 7.65 -5.24
C MET A 74 -2.59 8.20 -4.40
N GLN A 75 -2.83 8.52 -3.12
CA GLN A 75 -1.78 8.91 -2.17
C GLN A 75 -0.70 7.83 -2.03
N ASN A 76 -1.11 6.55 -1.91
CA ASN A 76 -0.17 5.42 -1.86
C ASN A 76 0.63 5.29 -3.17
N PHE A 77 -0.01 5.52 -4.31
CA PHE A 77 0.65 5.44 -5.61
C PHE A 77 1.67 6.57 -5.82
N TYR A 78 1.34 7.82 -5.46
CA TYR A 78 2.24 8.96 -5.59
C TYR A 78 3.48 8.84 -4.70
N GLY A 79 3.35 8.32 -3.47
CA GLY A 79 4.50 8.08 -2.59
C GLY A 79 5.51 7.11 -3.19
N ARG A 80 5.05 5.99 -3.75
CA ARG A 80 5.91 4.99 -4.41
C ARG A 80 6.45 5.46 -5.76
N ALA A 81 5.64 6.16 -6.55
CA ALA A 81 6.04 6.68 -7.84
C ALA A 81 7.12 7.77 -7.71
N ALA A 82 7.06 8.63 -6.70
CA ALA A 82 8.08 9.63 -6.43
C ALA A 82 9.44 8.99 -6.12
N VAL A 83 9.46 7.98 -5.24
CA VAL A 83 10.69 7.24 -4.88
C VAL A 83 11.26 6.51 -6.09
N ALA A 84 10.42 5.82 -6.87
CA ALA A 84 10.85 5.13 -8.08
C ALA A 84 11.41 6.11 -9.13
N GLY A 85 10.80 7.30 -9.27
CA GLY A 85 11.28 8.36 -10.16
C GLY A 85 12.65 8.88 -9.77
N VAL A 86 12.88 9.18 -8.48
CA VAL A 86 14.20 9.60 -7.98
C VAL A 86 15.24 8.51 -8.22
N ALA A 87 14.92 7.24 -7.92
CA ALA A 87 15.83 6.12 -8.16
C ALA A 87 16.19 5.97 -9.65
N ALA A 88 15.21 6.09 -10.56
CA ALA A 88 15.44 6.03 -12.00
C ALA A 88 16.31 7.19 -12.49
N LEU A 89 16.10 8.41 -11.98
CA LEU A 89 16.95 9.57 -12.30
C LEU A 89 18.39 9.36 -11.81
N LEU A 90 18.58 8.82 -10.60
CA LEU A 90 19.91 8.49 -10.09
C LEU A 90 20.58 7.41 -10.94
N ALA A 91 19.85 6.36 -11.31
CA ALA A 91 20.37 5.32 -12.20
C ALA A 91 20.77 5.90 -13.56
N LEU A 92 19.93 6.76 -14.15
CA LEU A 92 20.20 7.42 -15.43
C LEU A 92 21.36 8.41 -15.35
N THR A 93 21.51 9.14 -14.25
CA THR A 93 22.66 10.05 -14.06
C THR A 93 23.95 9.26 -13.88
N ILE A 94 23.95 8.18 -13.10
CA ILE A 94 25.10 7.29 -12.95
C ILE A 94 25.49 6.65 -14.30
N TRP A 95 24.50 6.21 -15.07
CA TRP A 95 24.68 5.58 -16.38
C TRP A 95 25.16 6.58 -17.44
N GLY A 96 24.50 7.74 -17.55
CA GLY A 96 24.73 8.73 -18.61
C GLY A 96 25.90 9.67 -18.35
N SER A 97 26.20 10.02 -17.10
CA SER A 97 27.30 10.93 -16.78
C SER A 97 28.68 10.27 -16.79
N GLY A 98 28.75 8.94 -17.00
CA GLY A 98 30.00 8.21 -16.90
C GLY A 98 30.67 8.35 -15.53
N ALA A 99 29.89 8.62 -14.47
CA ALA A 99 30.37 8.86 -13.11
C ALA A 99 31.16 7.67 -12.54
N PHE A 100 30.99 6.47 -13.11
CA PHE A 100 31.88 5.34 -12.88
C PHE A 100 33.35 5.69 -13.15
N ARG A 101 33.66 6.53 -14.15
CA ARG A 101 35.02 6.97 -14.49
C ARG A 101 35.58 7.99 -13.49
N LEU A 102 34.75 8.89 -12.95
CA LEU A 102 35.18 9.83 -11.90
C LEU A 102 35.31 9.15 -10.52
N ALA A 103 34.43 8.20 -10.19
CA ALA A 103 34.53 7.43 -8.95
C ALA A 103 35.72 6.46 -8.96
N LEU A 104 35.97 5.78 -10.09
CA LEU A 104 37.16 4.91 -10.26
C LEU A 104 38.46 5.70 -10.31
N SER A 105 38.52 6.88 -10.94
CA SER A 105 39.74 7.71 -10.96
C SER A 105 40.06 8.30 -9.58
N ARG A 106 39.04 8.64 -8.79
CA ARG A 106 39.21 9.08 -7.39
C ARG A 106 39.65 7.91 -6.50
N GLY A 107 39.18 6.69 -6.74
CA GLY A 107 39.67 5.46 -6.08
C GLY A 107 41.11 5.10 -6.45
N HIS A 108 41.49 5.21 -7.72
CA HIS A 108 42.84 4.91 -8.20
C HIS A 108 43.89 5.93 -7.71
N SER A 109 43.48 7.18 -7.45
CA SER A 109 44.34 8.19 -6.81
C SER A 109 44.61 7.90 -5.34
N LEU A 110 43.65 7.26 -4.63
CA LEU A 110 43.88 6.79 -3.26
C LEU A 110 44.78 5.55 -3.21
N GLU A 111 44.76 4.70 -4.26
CA GLU A 111 45.70 3.57 -4.37
C GLU A 111 47.14 4.02 -4.73
N GLN A 112 47.28 5.09 -5.52
CA GLN A 112 48.59 5.68 -5.86
C GLN A 112 49.24 6.48 -4.73
N THR A 113 48.56 6.62 -3.59
CA THR A 113 49.14 7.23 -2.38
C THR A 113 49.52 6.17 -1.33
N ARG A 114 49.75 4.90 -1.73
CA ARG A 114 50.52 3.95 -0.92
C ARG A 114 52.01 4.32 -1.05
N PRO A 115 52.65 4.94 -0.05
CA PRO A 115 54.05 5.31 -0.16
C PRO A 115 54.90 4.05 -0.26
N SER A 116 55.86 4.07 -1.19
CA SER A 116 56.98 3.13 -1.25
C SER A 116 57.65 3.08 0.13
N SER A 117 57.86 1.87 0.63
CA SER A 117 58.69 1.62 1.82
C SER A 117 60.04 2.31 1.67
N GLY A 118 60.40 3.19 2.60
CA GLY A 118 61.77 3.66 2.76
C GLY A 118 61.94 5.16 2.97
N ALA A 119 61.52 5.65 4.14
CA ALA A 119 62.15 6.73 4.92
C ALA A 119 61.15 7.18 5.98
N THR A 120 61.50 7.02 7.25
CA THR A 120 60.71 7.48 8.40
C THR A 120 60.60 9.01 8.41
N PRO A 121 59.38 9.59 8.40
CA PRO A 121 59.13 10.95 8.87
C PRO A 121 58.51 10.90 10.29
N PRO A 122 58.64 11.97 11.10
CA PRO A 122 58.13 11.97 12.47
C PRO A 122 56.61 11.84 12.51
N ALA A 123 56.11 11.14 13.53
CA ALA A 123 54.71 10.75 13.69
C ALA A 123 53.72 11.92 13.42
N PRO A 124 52.80 11.79 12.46
CA PRO A 124 51.69 12.72 12.34
C PRO A 124 50.72 12.47 13.50
N GLN A 125 50.37 13.54 14.22
CA GLN A 125 49.36 13.51 15.26
C GLN A 125 48.03 13.04 14.64
N MET A 126 47.43 12.01 15.24
CA MET A 126 46.09 11.53 14.87
C MET A 126 45.08 12.63 15.19
N VAL A 127 44.64 13.35 14.16
CA VAL A 127 43.38 14.08 14.22
C VAL A 127 42.29 13.07 13.86
N GLU A 128 41.52 12.67 14.87
CA GLU A 128 40.31 11.84 14.71
C GLU A 128 39.38 12.52 13.70
N PRO A 129 39.00 11.85 12.60
CA PRO A 129 38.07 12.45 11.64
C PRO A 129 36.70 12.61 12.30
N ASP A 130 36.19 13.85 12.32
CA ASP A 130 34.88 14.19 12.87
C ASP A 130 33.79 13.37 12.16
N ARG A 131 33.17 12.45 12.92
CA ARG A 131 32.23 11.45 12.42
C ARG A 131 30.95 12.16 12.02
N PRO A 132 30.54 12.17 10.73
CA PRO A 132 29.34 12.89 10.29
C PRO A 132 28.02 12.16 10.67
N GLY A 133 27.99 11.44 11.79
CA GLY A 133 26.79 10.74 12.28
C GLY A 133 25.65 11.69 12.61
N HIS A 134 25.98 12.84 13.21
CA HIS A 134 24.98 13.83 13.65
C HIS A 134 24.14 14.41 12.50
N LEU A 135 24.68 14.43 11.27
CA LEU A 135 23.97 14.96 10.11
C LEU A 135 22.93 13.95 9.60
N TYR A 136 23.29 12.67 9.58
CA TYR A 136 22.37 11.60 9.17
C TYR A 136 21.28 11.37 10.22
N ASP A 137 21.61 11.44 11.51
CA ASP A 137 20.64 11.30 12.59
C ASP A 137 19.58 12.42 12.54
N LYS A 138 20.01 13.67 12.31
CA LYS A 138 19.08 14.81 12.14
C LYS A 138 18.23 14.71 10.88
N LEU A 139 18.78 14.19 9.79
CA LEU A 139 18.03 13.94 8.56
C LEU A 139 16.96 12.87 8.78
N PHE A 140 17.28 11.81 9.53
CA PHE A 140 16.36 10.71 9.81
C PHE A 140 15.22 11.14 10.76
N GLU A 141 15.53 11.92 11.81
CA GLU A 141 14.52 12.53 12.68
C GLU A 141 13.61 13.50 11.93
N ALA A 142 14.18 14.38 11.11
CA ALA A 142 13.41 15.34 10.32
C ALA A 142 12.49 14.62 9.30
N TRP A 143 12.95 13.51 8.72
CA TRP A 143 12.10 12.68 7.87
C TRP A 143 10.99 11.99 8.65
N GLY A 144 11.29 11.40 9.82
CA GLY A 144 10.30 10.73 10.66
C GLY A 144 9.17 11.66 11.13
N ALA A 145 9.48 12.92 11.43
CA ALA A 145 8.50 13.92 11.83
C ALA A 145 7.50 14.30 10.71
N LEU A 146 7.88 14.10 9.44
CA LEU A 146 7.06 14.45 8.28
C LEU A 146 5.98 13.41 7.96
N PHE A 147 6.11 12.18 8.50
CA PHE A 147 5.15 11.09 8.31
C PHE A 147 4.24 10.84 9.52
N THR A 148 4.51 11.45 10.68
CA THR A 148 3.74 11.21 11.91
C THR A 148 2.70 12.30 12.22
N THR A 149 2.61 13.35 11.41
CA THR A 149 1.57 14.38 11.57
C THR A 149 0.30 14.01 10.81
N ASP A 150 -0.45 13.02 11.28
CA ASP A 150 -1.89 12.91 10.93
C ASP A 150 -2.79 12.25 12.00
N GLU A 151 -2.31 11.98 13.21
CA GLU A 151 -3.09 11.20 14.20
C GLU A 151 -3.67 11.97 15.39
N THR A 152 -3.80 13.30 15.35
CA THR A 152 -4.35 14.06 16.51
C THR A 152 -5.47 15.06 16.21
N ASN A 153 -6.06 15.09 15.01
CA ASN A 153 -7.20 15.97 14.75
C ASN A 153 -8.49 15.19 14.40
N THR A 154 -8.95 14.36 15.32
CA THR A 154 -10.35 13.89 15.37
C THR A 154 -10.71 13.65 16.83
N THR A 155 -10.88 14.73 17.59
CA THR A 155 -11.69 14.77 18.83
C THR A 155 -11.79 16.22 19.30
N ARG A 156 -12.67 17.00 18.68
CA ARG A 156 -13.49 18.00 19.40
C ARG A 156 -14.72 18.36 18.60
#